data_AF-A0A443U4K2-F1
#
_entry.id   AF-A0A443U4K2-F1
#
_cell.length_a   1.000
_cell.length_b   1.000
_cell.length_c   1.000
_cell.angle_alpha   90.00
_cell.angle_beta   90.00
_cell.angle_gamma   90.00
#
_symmetry.space_group_name_H-M   'P 1'
#
loop_
_entity.id
_entity.type
_entity.pdbx_description
1 polymer ?
#
loop_
_entity_poly.entity_id
_entity_poly.type
_entity_poly.pdbx_seq_one_letter_code
_entity_poly.pdbx_strand_id
1 'polypeptide(L)'
;MSNLNHMDRTVTQYVNTKVLVARLVHLSATIRKLESYQSSSWADRALHDLYAELQRIWPQVEEYYTQMPTYQMEREFYAELVQIKIKAEEYLRRTKQEQ
;
A
#
# COMPACT_ATOMS: atom_id res chain seq x y z
N MET A 1 -14.23 -15.40 -31.71
CA MET A 1 -14.69 -14.51 -30.62
C MET A 1 -13.70 -14.51 -29.43
N SER A 2 -12.39 -14.48 -29.68
CA SER A 2 -11.38 -14.78 -28.65
C SER A 2 -10.55 -13.56 -28.22
N ASN A 3 -10.40 -12.57 -29.10
CA ASN A 3 -9.59 -11.36 -28.83
C ASN A 3 -10.31 -10.33 -27.94
N LEU A 4 -11.65 -10.26 -27.99
CA LEU A 4 -12.44 -9.32 -27.17
C LEU A 4 -12.33 -9.65 -25.67
N ASN A 5 -12.52 -10.91 -25.30
CA ASN A 5 -12.36 -11.37 -23.91
C ASN A 5 -10.93 -11.19 -23.37
N HIS A 6 -9.92 -11.25 -24.24
CA HIS A 6 -8.54 -11.01 -23.86
C HIS A 6 -8.28 -9.51 -23.63
N MET A 7 -8.75 -8.65 -24.56
CA MET A 7 -8.66 -7.20 -24.41
C MET A 7 -9.38 -6.69 -23.15
N ASP A 8 -10.61 -7.12 -22.89
CA ASP A 8 -11.36 -6.71 -21.70
C ASP A 8 -10.66 -7.12 -20.40
N ARG A 9 -10.04 -8.30 -20.38
CA ARG A 9 -9.28 -8.79 -19.22
C ARG A 9 -7.99 -7.98 -19.02
N THR A 10 -7.29 -7.61 -20.10
CA THR A 10 -6.10 -6.76 -20.02
C THR A 10 -6.41 -5.32 -19.61
N VAL A 11 -7.52 -4.74 -20.09
CA VAL A 11 -7.97 -3.40 -19.70
C VAL A 11 -8.39 -3.38 -18.23
N THR A 12 -9.14 -4.39 -17.78
CA THR A 12 -9.54 -4.54 -16.38
C THR A 12 -8.33 -4.67 -15.46
N GLN A 13 -7.34 -5.49 -15.83
CA GLN A 13 -6.09 -5.62 -15.09
C GLN A 13 -5.33 -4.29 -15.03
N TYR A 14 -5.21 -3.57 -16.15
CA TYR A 14 -4.55 -2.27 -16.19
C TYR A 14 -5.22 -1.21 -15.29
N VAL A 15 -6.55 -1.11 -15.34
CA VAL A 15 -7.32 -0.18 -14.50
C VAL A 15 -7.12 -0.53 -13.02
N ASN A 16 -7.23 -1.81 -12.66
CA ASN A 16 -7.02 -2.27 -11.28
C ASN A 16 -5.61 -1.95 -10.77
N THR A 17 -4.59 -2.14 -11.62
CA THR A 17 -3.21 -1.78 -11.34
C THR A 17 -3.04 -0.27 -11.10
N LYS A 18 -3.61 0.58 -11.96
CA LYS A 18 -3.51 2.04 -11.79
C LYS A 18 -4.21 2.52 -10.51
N VAL A 19 -5.36 1.92 -10.18
CA VAL A 19 -6.07 2.19 -8.93
C VAL A 19 -5.25 1.75 -7.71
N LEU A 20 -4.60 0.59 -7.77
CA LEU A 20 -3.71 0.10 -6.70
C LEU A 20 -2.55 1.08 -6.47
N VAL A 21 -1.84 1.48 -7.52
CA VAL A 21 -0.71 2.42 -7.40
C VAL A 21 -1.16 3.76 -6.83
N ALA A 22 -2.28 4.32 -7.31
CA ALA A 22 -2.82 5.57 -6.79
C ALA A 22 -3.18 5.46 -5.29
N ARG A 23 -3.77 4.33 -4.89
CA ARG A 23 -4.08 4.05 -3.48
C ARG A 23 -2.81 3.97 -2.63
N LEU A 24 -1.75 3.32 -3.11
CA LEU A 24 -0.47 3.21 -2.40
C LEU A 24 0.21 4.56 -2.23
N VAL A 25 0.22 5.40 -3.27
CA VAL A 25 0.77 6.77 -3.19
C VAL A 25 -0.01 7.59 -2.16
N HIS A 26 -1.35 7.48 -2.16
CA HIS A 26 -2.17 8.20 -1.19
C HIS A 26 -1.94 7.70 0.25
N LEU A 27 -1.86 6.38 0.45
CA LEU A 27 -1.57 5.78 1.75
C LEU A 27 -0.20 6.19 2.27
N SER A 28 0.85 6.11 1.45
CA SER A 28 2.21 6.45 1.89
C SER A 28 2.33 7.92 2.27
N ALA A 29 1.73 8.82 1.49
CA ALA A 29 1.71 10.25 1.78
C ALA A 29 0.91 10.57 3.06
N THR A 30 -0.24 9.93 3.25
CA THR A 30 -1.10 10.17 4.42
C THR A 30 -0.46 9.65 5.70
N ILE A 31 0.15 8.45 5.66
CA ILE A 31 0.89 7.88 6.80
C ILE A 31 2.03 8.83 7.20
N ARG A 32 2.87 9.27 6.26
CA ARG A 32 3.97 10.22 6.55
C ARG A 32 3.47 11.50 7.19
N LYS A 33 2.36 12.03 6.68
CA LYS A 33 1.74 13.23 7.23
C LYS A 33 1.26 12.99 8.66
N LEU A 34 0.62 11.87 8.94
CA LEU A 34 0.15 11.54 10.29
C LEU A 34 1.29 11.20 11.26
N GLU A 35 2.37 10.57 10.78
CA GLU A 35 3.60 10.37 11.56
C GLU A 35 4.19 11.71 12.05
N SER A 36 4.02 12.81 11.30
CA SER A 36 4.43 14.14 11.77
C SER A 36 3.57 14.70 12.93
N TYR A 37 2.40 14.13 13.17
CA TYR A 37 1.47 14.51 14.25
C TYR A 37 1.46 13.50 15.42
N GLN A 38 2.53 12.72 15.60
CA GLN A 38 2.65 11.61 16.57
C GLN A 38 2.25 11.92 18.03
N SER A 39 2.19 13.19 18.45
CA SER A 39 1.74 13.59 19.79
C SER A 39 0.22 13.62 19.96
N SER A 40 -0.55 13.38 18.91
CA SER A 40 -2.01 13.51 18.92
C SER A 40 -2.74 12.16 18.94
N SER A 41 -3.61 11.94 19.92
CA SER A 41 -4.40 10.69 20.06
C SER A 41 -5.37 10.40 18.91
N TRP A 42 -5.76 11.43 18.14
CA TRP A 42 -6.54 11.24 16.91
C TRP A 42 -5.66 10.79 15.74
N ALA A 43 -4.41 11.25 15.68
CA ALA A 43 -3.45 10.86 14.64
C ALA A 43 -3.00 9.42 14.84
N ASP A 44 -2.85 8.99 16.09
CA ASP A 44 -2.55 7.60 16.45
C ASP A 44 -3.63 6.62 15.97
N ARG A 45 -4.91 6.91 16.24
CA ARG A 45 -6.04 6.11 15.72
C ARG A 45 -6.07 6.08 14.19
N ALA A 46 -5.87 7.23 13.54
CA ALA A 46 -5.83 7.29 12.08
C ALA A 46 -4.65 6.48 11.50
N LEU A 47 -3.48 6.48 12.16
CA LEU A 47 -2.34 5.67 11.77
C LEU A 47 -2.64 4.18 11.91
N HIS A 48 -3.28 3.75 13.00
CA HIS A 48 -3.71 2.38 13.18
C HIS A 48 -4.57 1.89 11.99
N ASP A 49 -5.60 2.66 11.60
CA ASP A 49 -6.51 2.30 10.50
C ASP A 49 -5.77 2.21 9.16
N LEU A 50 -4.88 3.16 8.87
CA LEU A 50 -4.10 3.17 7.63
C LEU A 50 -3.06 2.06 7.58
N TYR A 51 -2.45 1.70 8.71
CA TYR A 51 -1.54 0.57 8.81
C TYR A 51 -2.25 -0.77 8.64
N ALA A 52 -3.45 -0.92 9.21
CA ALA A 52 -4.28 -2.10 9.00
C ALA A 52 -4.71 -2.22 7.52
N GLU A 53 -5.09 -1.10 6.91
CA GLU A 53 -5.42 -1.04 5.49
C GLU A 53 -4.24 -1.42 4.59
N LEU A 54 -3.04 -0.92 4.89
CA LEU A 54 -1.81 -1.30 4.19
C LEU A 54 -1.54 -2.81 4.30
N GLN A 55 -1.65 -3.39 5.49
CA GLN A 55 -1.52 -4.85 5.67
C GLN A 55 -2.55 -5.62 4.84
N ARG A 56 -3.80 -5.15 4.79
CA ARG A 56 -4.89 -5.80 4.06
C ARG A 56 -4.63 -5.85 2.55
N ILE A 57 -4.05 -4.80 1.98
CA ILE A 57 -3.78 -4.72 0.53
C ILE A 57 -2.39 -5.26 0.15
N TRP A 58 -1.51 -5.51 1.11
CA TRP A 58 -0.11 -5.92 0.86
C TRP A 58 0.04 -7.12 -0.10
N PRO A 59 -0.78 -8.19 -0.04
CA PRO A 59 -0.67 -9.30 -0.98
C PRO A 59 -0.84 -8.87 -2.45
N GLN A 60 -1.69 -7.88 -2.72
CA GLN A 60 -1.88 -7.32 -4.07
C GLN A 60 -0.68 -6.48 -4.52
N VAL A 61 0.00 -5.83 -3.57
CA VAL A 61 1.23 -5.08 -3.82
C VAL A 61 2.37 -6.02 -4.21
N GLU A 62 2.55 -7.09 -3.45
CA GLU A 62 3.56 -8.12 -3.73
C GLU A 62 3.34 -8.76 -5.10
N GLU A 63 2.09 -9.13 -5.42
CA GLU A 63 1.73 -9.68 -6.72
C GLU A 63 2.08 -8.72 -7.86
N TYR A 64 1.71 -7.43 -7.71
CA TYR A 64 2.00 -6.41 -8.71
C TYR A 64 3.50 -6.22 -8.96
N TYR A 65 4.31 -6.04 -7.91
CA TYR A 65 5.74 -5.78 -8.06
C TYR A 65 6.57 -7.01 -8.45
N THR A 66 6.06 -8.22 -8.23
CA THR A 66 6.70 -9.47 -8.71
C THR A 66 6.52 -9.67 -10.21
N GLN A 67 5.42 -9.15 -10.79
CA GLN A 67 5.05 -9.38 -12.19
C GLN A 67 5.55 -8.30 -13.17
N MET A 68 6.12 -7.18 -12.70
CA MET A 68 6.52 -6.06 -13.57
C MET A 68 8.05 -5.93 -13.73
N PRO A 69 8.57 -5.72 -14.96
CA PRO A 69 9.95 -5.29 -15.18
C PRO A 69 10.10 -3.85 -14.68
N THR A 70 10.54 -3.70 -13.43
CA THR A 70 10.50 -2.43 -12.70
C THR A 70 11.50 -1.41 -13.26
N TYR A 71 10.98 -0.27 -13.72
CA TYR A 71 11.75 0.96 -13.92
C TYR A 71 12.33 1.43 -12.57
N GLN A 72 13.46 2.16 -12.58
CA GLN A 72 14.16 2.57 -11.36
C GLN A 72 13.27 3.31 -10.34
N MET A 73 12.43 4.26 -10.80
CA MET A 73 11.51 5.00 -9.93
C MET A 73 10.48 4.10 -9.23
N GLU A 74 10.05 3.02 -9.86
CA GLU A 74 9.10 2.07 -9.26
C GLU A 74 9.76 1.22 -8.18
N ARG A 75 11.08 0.95 -8.28
CA ARG A 75 11.84 0.27 -7.24
C ARG A 75 12.03 1.14 -6.00
N GLU A 76 12.31 2.43 -6.20
CA GLU A 76 12.46 3.39 -5.10
C GLU A 76 11.15 3.54 -4.33
N PHE A 77 10.03 3.66 -5.04
CA PHE A 77 8.71 3.70 -4.41
C PHE A 77 8.36 2.38 -3.71
N TYR A 78 8.69 1.22 -4.29
CA TYR A 78 8.49 -0.07 -3.61
C TYR A 78 9.34 -0.20 -2.34
N ALA A 79 10.61 0.24 -2.37
CA ALA A 79 11.48 0.24 -1.20
C ALA A 79 10.91 1.12 -0.08
N GLU A 80 10.35 2.29 -0.42
CA GLU A 80 9.62 3.14 0.52
C GLU A 80 8.43 2.39 1.14
N LEU A 81 7.58 1.76 0.32
CA LEU A 81 6.42 1.02 0.81
C LEU A 81 6.81 -0.12 1.76
N VAL A 82 7.91 -0.82 1.49
CA VAL A 82 8.45 -1.86 2.37
C VAL A 82 8.84 -1.28 3.73
N GLN A 83 9.49 -0.11 3.78
CA GLN A 83 9.83 0.55 5.05
C GLN A 83 8.58 0.93 5.85
N ILE A 84 7.56 1.46 5.18
CA ILE A 84 6.28 1.80 5.82
C ILE A 84 5.58 0.54 6.33
N LYS A 85 5.63 -0.57 5.58
CA LYS A 85 5.07 -1.85 5.99
C LYS A 85 5.73 -2.42 7.25
N ILE A 86 7.05 -2.37 7.34
CA ILE A 86 7.79 -2.83 8.54
C ILE A 86 7.35 -2.01 9.77
N LYS A 87 7.26 -0.68 9.64
CA LYS A 87 6.76 0.19 10.71
C LYS A 87 5.32 -0.14 11.09
N ALA A 88 4.45 -0.39 10.10
CA ALA A 88 3.07 -0.76 10.31
C ALA A 88 2.94 -2.07 11.11
N GLU A 89 3.71 -3.09 10.75
CA GLU A 89 3.76 -4.38 11.45
C GLU A 89 4.22 -4.21 12.90
N GLU A 90 5.27 -3.41 13.13
CA GLU A 90 5.77 -3.14 14.47
C GLU A 90 4.74 -2.39 15.33
N TYR A 91 4.11 -1.36 14.77
CA TYR A 91 3.08 -0.57 15.43
C TYR A 91 1.87 -1.44 15.82
N LEU A 92 1.34 -2.22 14.87
CA LEU A 92 0.19 -3.09 15.09
C LEU A 92 0.50 -4.23 16.08
N ARG A 93 1.77 -4.67 16.15
CA ARG A 93 2.20 -5.64 17.16
C ARG A 93 2.21 -5.05 18.56
N ARG A 94 2.70 -3.82 18.74
CA ARG A 94 2.74 -3.13 20.05
C ARG A 94 1.34 -2.87 20.59
N THR A 95 0.46 -2.32 19.76
CA THR A 95 -0.93 -2.02 20.13
C THR A 95 -1.75 -3.26 20.52
N LYS A 96 -1.46 -4.43 19.94
CA LYS A 96 -2.05 -5.72 20.38
C LYS A 96 -1.57 -6.24 21.73
N GLN A 97 -0.40 -5.81 22.20
CA GLN A 97 0.15 -6.21 23.50
C GLN A 97 -0.33 -5.30 24.65
N GLU A 98 -0.82 -4.11 24.33
CA GLU A 98 -1.28 -3.09 25.28
C GLU A 98 -2.80 -3.12 25.53
N GLN A 99 -3.55 -3.98 24.79
CA GLN A 99 -4.98 -4.24 24.96
C GLN A 99 -5.24 -5.53 25.75
#